data_AF-A0A6S6UCL6-F1
#
_entry.id   AF-A0A6S6UCL6-F1
#
_cell.length_a   1.000
_cell.length_b   1.000
_cell.length_c   1.000
_cell.angle_alpha   90.00
_cell.angle_beta   90.00
_cell.angle_gamma   90.00
#
_symmetry.space_group_name_H-M   'P 1'
#
loop_
_entity.id
_entity.type
_entity.pdbx_description
1 polymer ?
#
loop_
_entity_poly.entity_id
_entity_poly.type
_entity_poly.pdbx_seq_one_letter_code
_entity_poly.pdbx_strand_id
1 'polypeptide(L)'
;MLYQLKEQTSVMVASQHLEPASGWDYQRILHELDTSATASSMGKQFIAFHDEHHTNERRDVTQSALSTMLIDDVTKELDMFAKVLREELKKGEVEENRKALGYTLSNSQFFNRKDYVDLVDFVKKVKSRLDLEALEVHADKLLASLEKVILANHTIGYFMDDANGVSIYFPNQSRPFKDTFEMYEKLDFAEACPNWVKLIKWYWL
;
A
#
# COMPACT_ATOMS: atom_id res chain seq x y z
N MET A 1 -8.51 -1.23 2.71
CA MET A 1 -8.82 -1.90 3.99
C MET A 1 -8.55 -0.97 5.16
N LEU A 2 -7.30 -0.57 5.41
CA LEU A 2 -6.92 0.25 6.57
C LEU A 2 -7.85 1.47 6.79
N TYR A 3 -8.14 2.24 5.74
CA TYR A 3 -9.06 3.38 5.82
C TYR A 3 -10.47 3.01 6.31
N GLN A 4 -11.01 1.88 5.82
CA GLN A 4 -12.37 1.44 6.17
C GLN A 4 -12.52 0.96 7.61
N LEU A 5 -11.39 0.67 8.27
CA LEU A 5 -11.34 0.17 9.64
C LEU A 5 -10.92 1.27 10.63
N LYS A 6 -10.78 2.52 10.18
CA LYS A 6 -10.17 3.58 10.97
C LYS A 6 -10.95 3.98 12.21
N GLU A 7 -12.27 3.77 12.21
CA GLU A 7 -13.17 4.07 13.32
C GLU A 7 -13.39 2.85 14.25
N GLN A 8 -12.86 1.68 13.87
CA GLN A 8 -13.15 0.40 14.52
C GLN A 8 -11.95 -0.18 15.28
N THR A 9 -10.73 0.19 14.88
CA THR A 9 -9.50 -0.23 15.55
C THR A 9 -8.46 0.88 15.46
N SER A 10 -7.51 0.93 16.39
CA SER A 10 -6.35 1.84 16.36
C SER A 10 -5.14 1.28 15.60
N VAL A 11 -5.09 -0.05 15.45
CA VAL A 11 -3.99 -0.77 14.78
C VAL A 11 -4.57 -1.95 13.99
N MET A 12 -4.12 -2.13 12.76
CA MET A 12 -4.40 -3.28 11.92
C MET A 12 -3.10 -4.07 11.73
N VAL A 13 -3.14 -5.38 11.95
CA VAL A 13 -2.04 -6.28 11.59
C VAL A 13 -2.51 -7.16 10.43
N ALA A 14 -1.87 -7.06 9.27
CA ALA A 14 -2.27 -7.78 8.06
C ALA A 14 -1.13 -7.89 7.03
N SER A 15 -1.24 -8.90 6.15
CA SER A 15 -0.35 -9.12 5.03
C SER A 15 -0.81 -8.43 3.75
N GLN A 16 0.14 -7.97 2.94
CA GLN A 16 -0.11 -7.50 1.57
C GLN A 16 -0.16 -8.67 0.57
N HIS A 17 0.49 -9.78 0.88
CA HIS A 17 0.56 -11.00 0.09
C HIS A 17 -0.39 -12.09 0.63
N LEU A 18 -0.38 -13.26 0.00
CA LEU A 18 -1.01 -14.45 0.59
C LEU A 18 -0.31 -14.80 1.90
N GLU A 19 -1.11 -15.11 2.91
CA GLU A 19 -0.61 -15.63 4.19
C GLU A 19 -0.10 -17.07 4.03
N PRO A 20 0.99 -17.43 4.73
CA PRO A 20 1.44 -18.82 4.82
C PRO A 20 0.33 -19.74 5.36
N ALA A 21 0.29 -20.97 4.86
CA ALA A 21 -0.70 -21.96 5.31
C ALA A 21 -0.54 -22.38 6.78
N SER A 22 0.67 -22.19 7.36
CA SER A 22 0.93 -22.34 8.79
C SER A 22 0.13 -21.35 9.63
N GLY A 23 -0.28 -20.21 9.05
CA GLY A 23 -0.97 -19.16 9.76
C GLY A 23 -0.04 -18.49 10.77
N TRP A 24 -0.59 -18.17 11.94
CA TRP A 24 0.10 -17.39 12.97
C TRP A 24 0.49 -18.27 14.14
N ASP A 25 1.55 -17.91 14.85
CA ASP A 25 1.96 -18.60 16.09
C ASP A 25 1.00 -18.28 17.25
N TYR A 26 -0.21 -18.82 17.20
CA TYR A 26 -1.24 -18.55 18.19
C TYR A 26 -0.82 -18.98 19.59
N GLN A 27 -0.01 -20.04 19.73
CA GLN A 27 0.49 -20.45 21.02
C GLN A 27 1.36 -19.35 21.63
N ARG A 28 2.34 -18.84 20.88
CA ARG A 28 3.18 -17.74 21.36
C ARG A 28 2.39 -16.47 21.60
N ILE A 29 1.50 -16.10 20.68
CA ILE A 29 0.63 -14.92 20.82
C ILE A 29 -0.19 -14.99 22.12
N LEU A 30 -0.81 -16.12 22.42
CA LEU A 30 -1.66 -16.26 23.61
C LEU A 30 -0.87 -16.30 24.92
N HIS A 31 0.39 -16.71 24.88
CA HIS A 31 1.23 -16.87 26.08
C HIS A 31 2.17 -15.70 26.35
N GLU A 32 2.69 -15.04 25.32
CA GLU A 32 3.80 -14.07 25.43
C GLU A 32 3.41 -12.64 25.04
N LEU A 33 2.26 -12.42 24.40
CA LEU A 33 1.84 -11.08 24.03
C LEU A 33 1.60 -10.21 25.28
N ASP A 34 2.34 -9.11 25.39
CA ASP A 34 2.13 -8.15 26.47
C ASP A 34 0.85 -7.33 26.22
N THR A 35 -0.25 -7.79 26.82
CA THR A 35 -1.57 -7.14 26.75
C THR A 35 -1.67 -5.87 27.59
N SER A 36 -0.66 -5.54 28.40
CA SER A 36 -0.59 -4.27 29.13
C SER A 36 0.05 -3.14 28.29
N ALA A 37 0.70 -3.49 27.17
CA ALA A 37 1.34 -2.54 26.29
C ALA A 37 0.34 -1.70 25.48
N THR A 38 0.82 -0.61 24.87
CA THR A 38 0.01 0.15 23.91
C THR A 38 -0.34 -0.70 22.69
N ALA A 39 -1.46 -0.40 22.02
CA ALA A 39 -1.86 -1.10 20.79
C ALA A 39 -0.75 -1.09 19.72
N SER A 40 0.01 0.02 19.60
CA SER A 40 1.15 0.11 18.69
C SER A 40 2.29 -0.83 19.08
N SER A 41 2.62 -0.91 20.36
CA SER A 41 3.63 -1.85 20.87
C SER A 41 3.19 -3.31 20.71
N MET A 42 1.91 -3.60 20.94
CA MET A 42 1.33 -4.92 20.67
C MET A 42 1.42 -5.27 19.19
N GLY A 43 1.06 -4.34 18.28
CA GLY A 43 1.19 -4.55 16.84
C GLY A 43 2.62 -4.91 16.44
N LYS A 44 3.63 -4.22 16.99
CA LYS A 44 5.05 -4.55 16.76
C LYS A 44 5.43 -5.95 17.28
N GLN A 45 4.92 -6.35 18.45
CA GLN A 45 5.12 -7.71 18.97
C GLN A 45 4.53 -8.78 18.05
N PHE A 46 3.33 -8.55 17.51
CA PHE A 46 2.74 -9.45 16.52
C PHE A 46 3.64 -9.65 15.30
N ILE A 47 4.24 -8.57 14.78
CA ILE A 47 5.17 -8.66 13.65
C ILE A 47 6.42 -9.44 14.03
N ALA A 48 7.01 -9.19 15.21
CA ALA A 48 8.18 -9.92 15.68
C ALA A 48 7.89 -11.43 15.83
N PHE A 49 6.76 -11.79 16.44
CA PHE A 49 6.37 -13.20 16.55
C PHE A 49 6.12 -13.85 15.20
N HIS A 50 5.51 -13.12 14.27
CA HIS A 50 5.24 -13.62 12.93
C HIS A 50 6.53 -13.82 12.11
N ASP A 51 7.47 -12.89 12.20
CA ASP A 51 8.81 -13.00 11.61
C ASP A 51 9.51 -14.27 12.13
N GLU A 52 9.66 -14.37 13.46
CA GLU A 52 10.35 -15.49 14.10
C GLU A 52 9.71 -16.85 13.78
N HIS A 53 8.38 -16.90 13.67
CA HIS A 53 7.67 -18.13 13.29
C HIS A 53 7.94 -18.55 11.83
N HIS A 54 8.19 -17.59 10.96
CA HIS A 54 8.37 -17.83 9.52
C HIS A 54 9.81 -17.64 9.03
N THR A 55 10.79 -17.36 9.88
CA THR A 55 12.19 -17.06 9.46
C THR A 55 12.80 -18.12 8.54
N ASN A 56 12.37 -19.39 8.63
CA ASN A 56 12.83 -20.50 7.78
C ASN A 56 11.86 -20.87 6.64
N GLU A 57 10.80 -20.09 6.43
CA GLU A 57 9.86 -20.28 5.33
C GLU A 57 10.56 -20.07 3.99
N ARG A 58 10.28 -20.95 3.03
CA ARG A 58 10.87 -20.90 1.69
C ARG A 58 10.02 -20.10 0.71
N ARG A 59 8.82 -19.73 1.13
CA ARG A 59 7.87 -18.93 0.37
C ARG A 59 7.98 -17.47 0.76
N ASP A 60 7.45 -16.62 -0.11
CA ASP A 60 7.33 -15.20 0.14
C ASP A 60 6.34 -14.93 1.28
N VAL A 61 6.74 -14.06 2.21
CA VAL A 61 5.93 -13.67 3.36
C VAL A 61 5.95 -12.15 3.48
N THR A 62 4.82 -11.56 3.80
CA THR A 62 4.72 -10.15 4.19
C THR A 62 3.84 -10.04 5.42
N GLN A 63 4.18 -9.19 6.37
CA GLN A 63 3.31 -8.89 7.50
C GLN A 63 3.58 -7.48 7.99
N SER A 64 2.53 -6.72 8.29
CA SER A 64 2.65 -5.33 8.71
C SER A 64 1.68 -4.95 9.80
N ALA A 65 2.16 -4.15 10.75
CA ALA A 65 1.35 -3.48 11.75
C ALA A 65 1.21 -2.01 11.36
N LEU A 66 -0.03 -1.57 11.20
CA LEU A 66 -0.37 -0.28 10.63
C LEU A 66 -1.26 0.49 11.61
N SER A 67 -0.91 1.74 11.92
CA SER A 67 -1.78 2.62 12.69
C SER A 67 -2.90 3.16 11.81
N THR A 68 -4.14 3.01 12.26
CA THR A 68 -5.29 3.63 11.60
C THR A 68 -5.45 5.10 11.97
N MET A 69 -4.90 5.54 13.11
CA MET A 69 -5.13 6.88 13.66
C MET A 69 -4.63 8.02 12.75
N LEU A 70 -3.69 7.72 11.85
CA LEU A 70 -3.08 8.68 10.93
C LEU A 70 -3.41 8.39 9.46
N ILE A 71 -4.38 7.52 9.18
CA ILE A 71 -4.71 7.13 7.80
C ILE A 71 -5.36 8.26 7.00
N ASP A 72 -5.98 9.22 7.66
CA ASP A 72 -6.54 10.41 7.01
C ASP A 72 -5.46 11.31 6.43
N ASP A 73 -4.31 11.44 7.10
CA ASP A 73 -3.16 12.19 6.59
C ASP A 73 -2.60 11.52 5.33
N VAL A 74 -2.42 10.19 5.34
CA VAL A 74 -2.00 9.42 4.16
C VAL A 74 -2.98 9.60 3.01
N THR A 75 -4.29 9.54 3.30
CA THR A 75 -5.34 9.65 2.28
C THR A 75 -5.34 11.03 1.64
N LYS A 76 -5.18 12.08 2.44
CA LYS A 76 -5.08 13.46 1.96
C LYS A 76 -3.83 13.68 1.10
N GLU A 77 -2.67 13.22 1.55
CA GLU A 77 -1.42 13.40 0.78
C GLU A 77 -1.43 12.54 -0.50
N LEU A 78 -2.04 11.36 -0.46
CA LEU A 78 -2.25 10.53 -1.65
C LEU A 78 -3.19 11.20 -2.65
N ASP A 79 -4.28 11.81 -2.19
CA ASP A 79 -5.21 12.52 -3.06
C ASP A 79 -4.50 13.68 -3.78
N MET A 80 -3.68 14.44 -3.05
CA MET A 80 -2.90 15.53 -3.62
C MET A 80 -1.83 15.02 -4.59
N PHE A 81 -1.08 13.99 -4.21
CA PHE A 81 -0.10 13.33 -5.08
C PHE A 81 -0.76 12.87 -6.40
N ALA A 82 -1.90 12.18 -6.31
CA ALA A 82 -2.63 11.67 -7.48
C ALA A 82 -3.14 12.80 -8.38
N LYS A 83 -3.60 13.91 -7.79
CA LYS A 83 -4.04 15.10 -8.52
C LYS A 83 -2.88 15.66 -9.34
N VAL A 84 -1.75 15.95 -8.69
CA VAL A 84 -0.59 16.58 -9.33
C VAL A 84 0.03 15.66 -10.37
N LEU A 85 0.22 14.37 -10.05
CA LEU A 85 0.72 13.38 -11.01
C LEU A 85 -0.12 13.36 -12.28
N ARG A 86 -1.46 13.29 -12.13
CA ARG A 86 -2.37 13.29 -13.29
C ARG A 86 -2.32 14.59 -14.08
N GLU A 87 -2.19 15.74 -13.42
CA GLU A 87 -2.11 17.05 -14.08
C GLU A 87 -0.82 17.20 -14.88
N GLU A 88 0.32 16.78 -14.32
CA GLU A 88 1.61 16.76 -15.02
C GLU A 88 1.60 15.78 -16.20
N LEU A 89 1.10 14.56 -16.03
CA LEU A 89 1.04 13.56 -17.10
C LEU A 89 0.11 13.94 -18.26
N LYS A 90 -0.81 14.89 -18.04
CA LYS A 90 -1.66 15.45 -19.10
C LYS A 90 -0.98 16.53 -19.93
N LYS A 91 0.17 17.03 -19.50
CA LYS A 91 0.97 17.98 -20.27
C LYS A 91 1.80 17.23 -21.31
N GLY A 92 2.06 17.87 -22.44
CA GLY A 92 2.91 17.29 -23.48
C GLY A 92 2.33 16.02 -24.12
N GLU A 93 3.18 15.01 -24.32
CA GLU A 93 2.85 13.78 -25.03
C GLU A 93 2.12 12.78 -24.13
N VAL A 94 0.80 12.95 -24.02
CA VAL A 94 -0.08 12.19 -23.12
C VAL A 94 0.08 10.67 -23.25
N GLU A 95 0.25 10.15 -24.46
CA GLU A 95 0.39 8.70 -24.69
C GLU A 95 1.73 8.16 -24.21
N GLU A 96 2.82 8.92 -24.37
CA GLU A 96 4.13 8.55 -23.82
C GLU A 96 4.12 8.60 -22.30
N ASN A 97 3.47 9.63 -21.72
CA ASN A 97 3.27 9.75 -20.29
C ASN A 97 2.46 8.59 -19.71
N ARG A 98 1.39 8.14 -20.40
CA ARG A 98 0.65 6.92 -20.04
C ARG A 98 1.57 5.70 -20.06
N LYS A 99 2.37 5.51 -21.11
CA LYS A 99 3.32 4.38 -21.20
C LYS A 99 4.36 4.43 -20.08
N ALA A 100 4.89 5.60 -19.74
CA ALA A 100 5.85 5.79 -18.65
C ALA A 100 5.23 5.44 -17.28
N LEU A 101 3.99 5.87 -17.03
CA LEU A 101 3.25 5.46 -15.82
C LEU A 101 2.99 3.95 -15.81
N GLY A 102 2.58 3.36 -16.93
CA GLY A 102 2.35 1.92 -17.06
C GLY A 102 3.60 1.10 -16.82
N TYR A 103 4.76 1.55 -17.34
CA TYR A 103 6.06 0.95 -17.07
C TYR A 103 6.45 1.08 -15.59
N THR A 104 6.13 2.20 -14.95
CA THR A 104 6.38 2.40 -13.52
C THR A 104 5.55 1.44 -12.67
N LEU A 105 4.25 1.31 -12.97
CA LEU A 105 3.35 0.37 -12.30
C LEU A 105 3.80 -1.09 -12.47
N SER A 106 4.15 -1.51 -13.68
CA SER A 106 4.54 -2.91 -13.97
C SER A 106 5.85 -3.35 -13.32
N ASN A 107 6.67 -2.38 -12.91
CA ASN A 107 7.93 -2.61 -12.21
C ASN A 107 7.87 -2.22 -10.73
N SER A 108 6.72 -1.77 -10.23
CA SER A 108 6.51 -1.61 -8.80
C SER A 108 6.20 -2.97 -8.17
N GLN A 109 6.55 -3.16 -6.90
CA GLN A 109 6.21 -4.35 -6.14
C GLN A 109 4.70 -4.56 -6.21
N PHE A 110 4.30 -5.79 -6.54
CA PHE A 110 2.92 -6.23 -6.53
C PHE A 110 2.81 -7.54 -5.78
N PHE A 111 1.58 -7.95 -5.49
CA PHE A 111 1.32 -9.14 -4.69
C PHE A 111 0.63 -10.23 -5.51
N ASN A 112 0.17 -11.29 -4.85
CA ASN A 112 -0.49 -12.42 -5.51
C ASN A 112 -1.58 -11.98 -6.52
N ARG A 113 -2.30 -10.90 -6.19
CA ARG A 113 -3.07 -10.18 -7.20
C ARG A 113 -2.30 -8.93 -7.64
N LYS A 114 -2.00 -8.86 -8.94
CA LYS A 114 -1.25 -7.77 -9.56
C LYS A 114 -2.00 -6.44 -9.64
N ASP A 115 -3.26 -6.41 -9.19
CA ASP A 115 -4.04 -5.18 -9.00
C ASP A 115 -3.79 -4.54 -7.62
N TYR A 116 -2.98 -5.17 -6.77
CA TYR A 116 -2.42 -4.56 -5.57
C TYR A 116 -0.94 -4.27 -5.76
N VAL A 117 -0.60 -2.99 -5.68
CA VAL A 117 0.76 -2.46 -5.83
C VAL A 117 1.21 -1.93 -4.46
N ASP A 118 2.48 -2.11 -4.11
CA ASP A 118 3.06 -1.48 -2.92
C ASP A 118 3.11 0.05 -3.10
N LEU A 119 2.45 0.77 -2.21
CA LEU A 119 2.26 2.21 -2.37
C LEU A 119 3.57 2.99 -2.16
N VAL A 120 4.42 2.57 -1.23
CA VAL A 120 5.71 3.24 -0.97
C VAL A 120 6.65 3.06 -2.16
N ASP A 121 6.80 1.82 -2.64
CA ASP A 121 7.64 1.51 -3.78
C ASP A 121 7.15 2.21 -5.06
N PHE A 122 5.83 2.18 -5.31
CA PHE A 122 5.23 2.90 -6.43
C PHE A 122 5.56 4.40 -6.40
N VAL A 123 5.39 5.07 -5.26
CA VAL A 123 5.67 6.50 -5.14
C VAL A 123 7.16 6.80 -5.34
N LYS A 124 8.06 5.98 -4.78
CA LYS A 124 9.52 6.09 -5.01
C LYS A 124 9.89 5.92 -6.48
N LYS A 125 9.29 4.95 -7.17
CA LYS A 125 9.54 4.69 -8.60
C LYS A 125 8.94 5.78 -9.49
N VAL A 126 7.76 6.31 -9.16
CA VAL A 126 7.20 7.49 -9.85
C VAL A 126 8.14 8.69 -9.71
N LYS A 127 8.58 9.01 -8.48
CA LYS A 127 9.48 10.14 -8.22
C LYS A 127 10.78 10.01 -9.01
N SER A 128 11.41 8.83 -9.00
CA SER A 128 12.72 8.64 -9.66
C SER A 128 12.66 8.49 -11.18
N ARG A 129 11.57 7.97 -11.75
CA ARG A 129 11.49 7.64 -13.19
C ARG A 129 10.83 8.73 -14.03
N LEU A 130 9.83 9.41 -13.49
CA LEU A 130 9.09 10.42 -14.23
C LEU A 130 9.71 11.81 -14.10
N ASP A 131 10.52 12.03 -13.06
CA ASP A 131 11.31 13.26 -12.85
C ASP A 131 10.48 14.55 -12.98
N LEU A 132 9.28 14.52 -12.37
CA LEU A 132 8.32 15.62 -12.43
C LEU A 132 8.56 16.56 -11.24
N GLU A 133 9.24 17.69 -11.47
CA GLU A 133 9.61 18.66 -10.42
C GLU A 133 8.41 19.07 -9.53
N ALA A 134 7.26 19.37 -10.14
CA ALA A 134 6.04 19.76 -9.42
C ALA A 134 5.50 18.65 -8.49
N LEU A 135 5.87 17.39 -8.72
CA LEU A 135 5.40 16.24 -7.95
C LEU A 135 6.27 15.94 -6.73
N GLU A 136 7.54 16.36 -6.70
CA GLU A 136 8.52 15.94 -5.69
C GLU A 136 8.04 16.18 -4.26
N VAL A 137 7.57 17.40 -3.97
CA VAL A 137 7.08 17.78 -2.65
C VAL A 137 5.88 16.94 -2.21
N HIS A 138 5.04 16.52 -3.15
CA HIS A 138 3.85 15.70 -2.86
C HIS A 138 4.21 14.24 -2.66
N ALA A 139 5.19 13.72 -3.43
CA ALA A 139 5.74 12.39 -3.20
C ALA A 139 6.38 12.30 -1.81
N ASP A 140 7.17 13.31 -1.41
CA ASP A 140 7.84 13.31 -0.10
C ASP A 140 6.87 13.42 1.07
N LYS A 141 5.83 14.24 0.95
CA LYS A 141 4.76 14.30 1.97
C LYS A 141 4.02 12.98 2.11
N LEU A 142 3.67 12.34 0.99
CA LEU A 142 3.01 11.04 1.01
C LEU A 142 3.91 9.98 1.65
N LEU A 143 5.18 9.89 1.27
CA LEU A 143 6.15 8.96 1.87
C LEU A 143 6.31 9.20 3.38
N ALA A 144 6.44 10.45 3.82
CA ALA A 144 6.54 10.80 5.23
C ALA A 144 5.25 10.48 6.02
N SER A 145 4.08 10.58 5.40
CA SER A 145 2.82 10.17 6.02
C SER A 145 2.71 8.66 6.16
N LEU A 146 3.17 7.89 5.16
CA LEU A 146 3.18 6.43 5.18
C LEU A 146 4.13 5.90 6.26
N GLU A 147 5.31 6.50 6.42
CA GLU A 147 6.27 6.16 7.48
C GLU A 147 5.65 6.23 8.87
N LYS A 148 4.77 7.20 9.13
CA LYS A 148 4.08 7.34 10.42
C LYS A 148 2.99 6.29 10.65
N VAL A 149 2.37 5.81 9.58
CA VAL A 149 1.32 4.78 9.64
C VAL A 149 1.91 3.38 9.77
N ILE A 150 3.06 3.12 9.17
CA ILE A 150 3.72 1.81 9.20
C ILE A 150 4.49 1.66 10.52
N LEU A 151 3.90 0.95 11.49
CA LEU A 151 4.51 0.74 12.80
C LEU A 151 5.62 -0.31 12.75
N ALA A 152 5.41 -1.36 11.97
CA ALA A 152 6.38 -2.39 11.66
C ALA A 152 5.98 -3.08 10.35
N ASN A 153 6.97 -3.47 9.56
CA ASN A 153 6.83 -4.27 8.35
C ASN A 153 7.93 -5.32 8.34
N HIS A 154 7.56 -6.55 7.99
CA HIS A 154 8.50 -7.64 7.82
C HIS A 154 8.20 -8.39 6.53
N THR A 155 9.26 -8.79 5.84
CA THR A 155 9.21 -9.53 4.58
C THR A 155 10.21 -10.68 4.58
N ILE A 156 9.82 -11.78 3.96
CA ILE A 156 10.67 -12.93 3.68
C ILE A 156 10.54 -13.26 2.20
N GLY A 157 11.64 -13.65 1.57
CA GLY A 157 11.67 -14.09 0.19
C GLY A 157 11.99 -12.97 -0.78
N TYR A 158 12.82 -13.31 -1.78
CA TYR A 158 13.38 -12.36 -2.75
C TYR A 158 12.32 -11.59 -3.54
N PHE A 159 11.12 -12.15 -3.74
CA PHE A 159 10.08 -11.48 -4.50
C PHE A 159 9.31 -10.43 -3.68
N MET A 160 9.64 -10.24 -2.40
CA MET A 160 9.01 -9.26 -1.50
C MET A 160 10.00 -8.22 -0.95
N ASP A 161 11.22 -8.14 -1.51
CA ASP A 161 12.26 -7.19 -1.06
C ASP A 161 11.82 -5.72 -1.17
N ASP A 162 10.92 -5.40 -2.11
CA ASP A 162 10.36 -4.07 -2.32
C ASP A 162 8.98 -3.88 -1.64
N ALA A 163 8.53 -4.80 -0.77
CA ALA A 163 7.28 -4.65 -0.03
C ALA A 163 7.46 -3.84 1.27
N ASN A 164 6.70 -2.77 1.43
CA ASN A 164 6.86 -1.77 2.49
C ASN A 164 5.67 -1.70 3.45
N GLY A 165 4.69 -2.60 3.34
CA GLY A 165 3.63 -2.78 4.33
C GLY A 165 2.25 -2.22 3.97
N VAL A 166 2.15 -1.35 2.96
CA VAL A 166 0.86 -0.79 2.51
C VAL A 166 0.66 -1.01 1.02
N SER A 167 -0.32 -1.83 0.67
CA SER A 167 -0.76 -1.99 -0.72
C SER A 167 -1.89 -1.04 -1.07
N ILE A 168 -1.94 -0.66 -2.34
CA ILE A 168 -3.04 0.11 -2.92
C ILE A 168 -3.54 -0.57 -4.18
N TYR A 169 -4.85 -0.44 -4.43
CA TYR A 169 -5.44 -0.95 -5.65
C TYR A 169 -5.10 -0.03 -6.83
N PHE A 170 -4.51 -0.62 -7.88
CA PHE A 170 -4.40 -0.04 -9.21
C PHE A 170 -4.73 -1.14 -10.22
N PRO A 171 -5.78 -1.00 -11.05
CA PRO A 171 -6.21 -2.08 -11.94
C PRO A 171 -5.09 -2.57 -12.86
N ASN A 172 -5.20 -3.83 -13.29
CA ASN A 172 -4.32 -4.47 -14.26
C ASN A 172 -5.15 -5.00 -15.43
N GLN A 173 -4.56 -5.07 -16.64
CA GLN A 173 -5.19 -5.53 -17.88
C GLN A 173 -5.76 -6.95 -17.80
N SER A 174 -5.34 -7.76 -16.82
CA SER A 174 -5.76 -9.15 -16.66
C SER A 174 -7.20 -9.34 -16.18
N ARG A 175 -7.95 -8.28 -15.84
CA ARG A 175 -9.37 -8.35 -15.44
C ARG A 175 -10.21 -7.25 -16.11
N PRO A 176 -11.52 -7.48 -16.32
CA PRO A 176 -12.42 -6.44 -16.80
C PRO A 176 -12.39 -5.24 -15.85
N PHE A 177 -11.78 -4.14 -16.31
CA PHE A 177 -11.67 -2.89 -15.56
C PHE A 177 -13.03 -2.43 -15.03
N LYS A 178 -14.06 -2.47 -15.87
CA LYS A 178 -15.40 -1.96 -15.56
C LYS A 178 -16.03 -2.63 -14.33
N ASP A 179 -16.10 -3.96 -14.31
CA ASP A 179 -16.83 -4.69 -13.26
C ASP A 179 -16.18 -4.57 -11.88
N THR A 180 -14.85 -4.52 -11.85
CA THR A 180 -14.09 -4.43 -10.58
C THR A 180 -13.96 -2.99 -10.07
N PHE A 181 -13.87 -2.02 -10.98
CA PHE A 181 -13.69 -0.62 -10.62
C PHE A 181 -14.97 0.01 -10.06
N GLU A 182 -16.15 -0.35 -10.58
CA GLU A 182 -17.44 0.15 -10.05
C GLU A 182 -17.66 -0.19 -8.57
N MET A 183 -17.11 -1.31 -8.08
CA MET A 183 -17.15 -1.64 -6.65
C MET A 183 -16.13 -0.83 -5.84
N TYR A 184 -14.94 -0.60 -6.40
CA TYR A 184 -13.90 0.20 -5.76
C TYR A 184 -14.36 1.65 -5.53
N GLU A 185 -15.10 2.22 -6.47
CA GLU A 185 -15.64 3.59 -6.37
C GLU A 185 -16.66 3.78 -5.24
N LYS A 186 -17.21 2.69 -4.70
CA LYS A 186 -18.20 2.73 -3.60
C LYS A 186 -17.56 2.71 -2.21
N LEU A 187 -16.24 2.65 -2.13
CA LEU A 187 -15.52 2.67 -0.85
C LEU A 187 -15.45 4.09 -0.30
N ASP A 188 -15.63 4.28 1.01
CA ASP A 188 -15.38 5.55 1.70
C ASP A 188 -13.96 6.08 1.43
N PHE A 189 -12.97 5.20 1.27
CA PHE A 189 -11.63 5.57 0.82
C PHE A 189 -11.63 6.26 -0.55
N ALA A 190 -12.42 5.75 -1.50
CA ALA A 190 -12.52 6.31 -2.84
C ALA A 190 -13.24 7.67 -2.83
N GLU A 191 -14.21 7.86 -1.94
CA GLU A 191 -14.85 9.15 -1.70
C GLU A 191 -13.88 10.17 -1.06
N ALA A 192 -13.06 9.73 -0.10
CA ALA A 192 -12.06 10.55 0.56
C ALA A 192 -10.81 10.84 -0.31
N CYS A 193 -10.54 10.03 -1.33
CA CYS A 193 -9.39 10.14 -2.22
C CYS A 193 -9.82 10.21 -3.72
N PRO A 194 -10.65 11.20 -4.10
CA PRO A 194 -11.28 11.24 -5.42
C PRO A 194 -10.29 11.44 -6.58
N ASN A 195 -9.13 12.04 -6.36
CA ASN A 195 -8.11 12.23 -7.38
C ASN A 195 -7.33 10.95 -7.67
N TRP A 196 -7.21 10.02 -6.70
CA TRP A 196 -6.71 8.67 -6.98
C TRP A 196 -7.62 7.93 -7.96
N VAL A 197 -8.93 7.97 -7.71
CA VAL A 197 -9.95 7.41 -8.61
C VAL A 197 -9.85 8.05 -10.01
N LYS A 198 -9.71 9.38 -10.08
CA LYS A 198 -9.56 10.09 -11.35
C LYS A 198 -8.25 9.78 -12.08
N LEU A 199 -7.15 9.55 -11.37
CA LEU A 199 -5.88 9.12 -11.96
C LEU A 199 -6.05 7.76 -12.62
N ILE A 200 -6.64 6.80 -11.91
CA ILE A 200 -6.94 5.47 -12.45
C ILE A 200 -7.83 5.59 -13.70
N LYS A 201 -8.95 6.31 -13.63
CA LYS A 201 -9.82 6.52 -14.80
C LYS A 201 -9.08 7.14 -15.98
N TRP A 202 -8.27 8.16 -15.74
CA TRP A 202 -7.49 8.79 -16.81
C TRP A 202 -6.46 7.85 -17.44
N TYR A 203 -5.89 6.92 -16.68
CA TYR A 203 -4.94 5.95 -17.25
C TYR A 203 -5.65 4.92 -18.15
N TRP A 204 -6.88 4.52 -17.80
CA TRP A 204 -7.63 3.45 -18.48
C TRP A 204 -8.62 3.91 -19.56
N LEU A 205 -9.03 5.18 -19.55
CA LEU A 205 -9.93 5.81 -20.53
C LEU A 205 -9.14 6.83 -21.35
#